data_AF-A0A8J2TDS9-F1
#
_entry.id   AF-A0A8J2TDS9-F1
#
_cell.length_a   1.000
_cell.length_b   1.000
_cell.length_c   1.000
_cell.angle_alpha   90.00
_cell.angle_beta   90.00
_cell.angle_gamma   90.00
#
_symmetry.space_group_name_H-M   'P 1'
#
loop_
_entity.id
_entity.type
_entity.pdbx_description
1 polymer ?
#
loop_
_entity_poly.entity_id
_entity_poly.type
_entity_poly.pdbx_seq_one_letter_code
_entity_poly.pdbx_strand_id
1 'polypeptide(L)'
;MDRFYSVRWVARHTECIAYQLFVDQQIEGPMQSWTHRHQFQTENGQTRLTDIIEYELIGSEITESLLHWWVNSRLEDMFRYRHQVTQQECEQK
;
A
#
# COMPACT_ATOMS: atom_id res chain seq x y z
N MET A 1 -9.91 8.19 26.86
CA MET A 1 -10.67 8.72 25.71
C MET A 1 -9.74 8.68 24.52
N ASP A 2 -9.66 7.54 23.85
CA ASP A 2 -8.78 7.39 22.69
C ASP A 2 -9.50 7.99 21.49
N ARG A 3 -9.18 9.25 21.18
CA ARG A 3 -9.57 9.85 19.91
C ARG A 3 -8.80 9.13 18.80
N PHE A 4 -9.44 8.18 18.14
CA PHE A 4 -9.01 7.71 16.84
C PHE A 4 -9.16 8.88 15.86
N TYR A 5 -8.07 9.61 15.61
CA TYR A 5 -8.03 10.55 14.50
C TYR A 5 -8.01 9.71 13.22
N SER A 6 -9.15 9.64 12.53
CA SER A 6 -9.20 9.04 11.20
C SER A 6 -8.39 9.92 10.25
N VAL A 7 -7.28 9.40 9.73
CA VAL A 7 -6.55 10.08 8.66
C VAL A 7 -7.37 9.89 7.38
N ARG A 8 -7.83 11.00 6.81
CA ARG A 8 -8.45 10.96 5.49
C ARG A 8 -7.37 10.62 4.46
N TRP A 9 -7.59 9.56 3.71
CA TRP A 9 -6.71 9.14 2.62
C TRP A 9 -7.53 9.07 1.32
N VAL A 10 -7.21 9.96 0.39
CA VAL A 10 -7.81 10.00 -0.95
C VAL A 10 -6.72 9.59 -1.96
N ALA A 11 -7.00 8.56 -2.74
CA ALA A 11 -6.12 8.09 -3.82
C ALA A 11 -6.84 8.14 -5.17
N ARG A 12 -6.07 8.26 -6.25
CA ARG A 12 -6.54 8.25 -7.63
C ARG A 12 -5.86 7.11 -8.38
N HIS A 13 -6.65 6.30 -9.09
CA HIS A 13 -6.08 5.36 -10.07
C HIS A 13 -5.48 6.11 -11.25
N THR A 14 -4.21 5.87 -11.54
CA THR A 14 -3.45 6.55 -12.61
C THR A 14 -3.11 5.64 -13.78
N GLU A 15 -2.99 4.34 -13.53
CA GLU A 15 -2.81 3.31 -14.56
C GLU A 15 -3.73 2.13 -14.27
N CYS A 16 -4.25 1.50 -15.33
CA CYS A 16 -5.00 0.26 -15.21
C CYS A 16 -4.88 -0.54 -16.51
N ILE A 17 -4.36 -1.76 -16.40
CA ILE A 17 -4.35 -2.76 -17.46
C ILE A 17 -5.07 -3.98 -16.93
N ALA A 18 -6.20 -4.33 -17.55
CA ALA A 18 -7.06 -5.41 -17.11
C ALA A 18 -6.27 -6.71 -16.86
N TYR A 19 -6.50 -7.31 -15.68
CA TYR A 19 -5.87 -8.55 -15.21
C TYR A 19 -4.34 -8.52 -15.05
N GLN A 20 -3.68 -7.37 -15.23
CA GLN A 20 -2.23 -7.26 -15.16
C GLN A 20 -1.78 -6.30 -14.06
N LEU A 21 -2.33 -5.09 -14.01
CA LEU A 21 -1.94 -4.11 -13.01
C LEU A 21 -2.95 -2.98 -12.85
N PHE A 22 -2.88 -2.33 -11.71
CA PHE A 22 -3.31 -0.95 -11.56
C PHE A 22 -2.37 -0.18 -10.63
N VAL A 23 -2.35 1.13 -10.78
CA VAL A 23 -1.57 2.04 -9.94
C VAL A 23 -2.52 3.03 -9.30
N ASP A 24 -2.39 3.22 -7.98
CA ASP A 24 -3.02 4.32 -7.26
C ASP A 24 -1.96 5.28 -6.71
N GLN A 25 -2.25 6.58 -6.81
CA GLN A 25 -1.44 7.65 -6.25
C GLN A 25 -2.24 8.43 -5.23
N GLN A 26 -1.63 8.77 -4.10
CA GLN A 26 -2.24 9.61 -3.10
C GLN A 26 -2.47 11.03 -3.64
N ILE A 27 -3.67 11.55 -3.43
CA ILE A 27 -4.05 12.96 -3.64
C ILE A 27 -4.07 13.71 -2.31
N GLU A 28 -4.53 13.05 -1.25
CA GLU A 28 -4.57 13.57 0.12
C GLU A 28 -4.28 12.40 1.07
N GLY A 29 -3.38 12.56 2.05
CA GLY A 29 -3.07 11.49 2.99
C GLY A 29 -1.85 11.78 3.85
N PRO A 30 -1.39 10.79 4.63
CA PRO A 30 -0.36 10.97 5.65
C PRO A 30 1.06 11.12 5.10
N MET A 31 1.29 10.70 3.85
CA MET A 31 2.61 10.73 3.23
C MET A 31 2.82 12.02 2.43
N GLN A 32 4.06 12.42 2.21
CA GLN A 32 4.37 13.52 1.29
C GLN A 32 4.05 13.12 -0.15
N SER A 33 4.44 11.90 -0.53
CA SER A 33 4.03 11.25 -1.76
C SER A 33 3.81 9.76 -1.51
N TRP A 34 2.92 9.16 -2.31
CA TRP A 34 2.63 7.73 -2.25
C TRP A 34 2.15 7.26 -3.62
N THR A 35 2.85 6.27 -4.16
CA THR A 35 2.48 5.53 -5.36
C THR A 35 2.45 4.06 -4.99
N HIS A 36 1.33 3.40 -5.28
CA HIS A 36 1.13 1.99 -5.03
C HIS A 36 0.79 1.30 -6.33
N ARG A 37 1.67 0.40 -6.75
CA ARG A 37 1.50 -0.42 -7.94
C ARG A 37 1.15 -1.84 -7.54
N HIS A 38 -0.02 -2.28 -7.98
CA HIS A 38 -0.51 -3.64 -7.81
C HIS A 38 -0.21 -4.40 -9.09
N GLN A 39 0.47 -5.54 -9.00
CA GLN A 39 0.79 -6.39 -10.14
C GLN A 39 0.19 -7.78 -9.95
N PHE A 40 -0.44 -8.29 -11.00
CA PHE A 40 -1.08 -9.59 -11.04
C PHE A 40 -0.38 -10.45 -12.09
N GLN A 41 0.06 -11.63 -11.68
CA GLN A 41 0.77 -12.56 -12.54
C GLN A 41 0.19 -13.96 -12.36
N THR A 42 -0.04 -14.68 -13.45
CA THR A 42 -0.43 -16.09 -13.38
C THR A 42 0.82 -16.92 -13.11
N GLU A 43 0.81 -17.70 -12.04
CA GLU A 43 1.89 -18.61 -11.66
C GLU A 43 1.31 -19.94 -11.18
N ASN A 44 1.73 -21.05 -11.81
CA ASN A 44 1.34 -22.41 -11.42
C ASN A 44 -0.19 -22.59 -11.27
N GLY A 45 -0.98 -21.98 -12.15
CA GLY A 45 -2.44 -22.03 -12.12
C GLY A 45 -3.10 -21.16 -11.03
N GLN A 46 -2.30 -20.36 -10.31
CA GLN A 46 -2.76 -19.39 -9.32
C GLN A 46 -2.43 -17.96 -9.77
N THR A 47 -2.90 -16.96 -9.01
CA THR A 47 -2.53 -15.56 -9.23
C THR A 47 -1.59 -15.11 -8.11
N ARG A 48 -0.39 -14.64 -8.48
CA ARG A 48 0.49 -13.88 -7.60
C ARG A 48 0.09 -12.41 -7.65
N LEU A 49 -0.31 -11.85 -6.51
CA LEU A 49 -0.42 -10.42 -6.30
C LEU A 49 0.91 -9.91 -5.71
N THR A 50 1.49 -8.88 -6.31
CA THR A 50 2.66 -8.17 -5.78
C THR A 50 2.34 -6.68 -5.68
N ASP A 51 2.50 -6.14 -4.47
CA ASP A 51 2.34 -4.71 -4.19
C ASP A 51 3.73 -4.07 -4.11
N ILE A 52 3.94 -3.02 -4.92
CA ILE A 52 5.14 -2.19 -4.91
C ILE A 52 4.74 -0.80 -4.42
N ILE A 53 5.36 -0.38 -3.31
CA ILE A 53 5.08 0.90 -2.66
C ILE A 53 6.28 1.81 -2.78
N GLU A 54 6.05 2.98 -3.35
CA GLU A 54 6.98 4.10 -3.35
C GLU A 54 6.35 5.21 -2.52
N TYR A 55 7.06 5.72 -1.52
CA TYR A 55 6.53 6.77 -0.66
C TYR A 55 7.63 7.68 -0.13
N GLU A 56 7.24 8.90 0.21
CA GLU A 56 8.08 9.89 0.88
C GLU A 56 7.39 10.36 2.16
N LEU A 57 8.17 10.57 3.22
CA LEU A 57 7.66 11.03 4.52
C LEU A 57 7.65 12.56 4.58
N ILE A 58 6.72 13.11 5.35
CA ILE A 58 6.70 14.54 5.66
C ILE A 58 7.76 14.80 6.74
N GLY A 59 8.83 15.52 6.43
CA GLY A 59 9.85 15.85 7.44
C GLY A 59 11.11 16.53 6.93
N SER A 60 12.10 16.62 7.82
CA SER A 60 13.49 16.93 7.49
C SER A 60 14.31 15.63 7.40
N GLU A 61 15.44 15.62 6.68
CA GLU A 61 16.28 14.42 6.50
C GLU A 61 16.63 13.70 7.81
N ILE A 62 16.83 14.46 8.90
CA ILE A 62 17.14 13.91 10.23
C ILE A 62 15.94 13.14 10.80
N THR A 63 14.74 13.71 10.72
CA THR A 63 13.50 13.08 11.19
C THR A 63 13.07 11.90 10.34
N GLU A 64 13.35 11.95 9.03
CA GLU A 64 13.03 10.88 8.10
C GLU A 64 13.79 9.59 8.44
N SER A 65 15.10 9.67 8.67
CA SER A 65 15.93 8.48 8.94
C SER A 65 15.47 7.67 10.17
N LEU A 66 15.09 8.35 11.26
CA LEU A 66 14.60 7.71 12.49
C LEU A 66 13.16 7.21 12.39
N LEU A 67 12.34 7.78 11.52
CA LEU A 67 10.95 7.33 11.33
C LEU A 67 10.86 6.24 10.26
N HIS A 68 11.80 6.21 9.30
CA HIS A 68 11.74 5.32 8.15
C HIS A 68 11.69 3.84 8.53
N TRP A 69 12.52 3.38 9.48
CA TRP A 69 12.48 1.99 9.96
C TRP A 69 11.11 1.62 10.59
N TRP A 70 10.53 2.52 11.37
CA TRP A 70 9.26 2.32 12.07
C TRP A 70 8.09 2.33 11.10
N VAL A 71 8.09 3.27 10.14
CA VAL A 71 7.10 3.31 9.06
C VAL A 71 7.19 2.05 8.21
N ASN A 72 8.39 1.62 7.81
CA ASN A 72 8.58 0.40 7.03
C ASN A 72 8.04 -0.83 7.77
N SER A 73 8.35 -0.99 9.06
CA SER A 73 7.81 -2.09 9.86
C SER A 73 6.27 -2.03 9.93
N ARG A 74 5.69 -0.84 10.09
CA ARG A 74 4.24 -0.67 10.15
C ARG A 74 3.56 -0.94 8.80
N LEU A 75 4.17 -0.54 7.70
CA LEU A 75 3.73 -0.84 6.34
C LEU A 75 3.80 -2.33 6.07
N GLU A 76 4.88 -3.00 6.47
CA GLU A 76 5.04 -4.45 6.31
C GLU A 76 3.91 -5.21 7.02
N ASP A 77 3.61 -4.86 8.28
CA ASP A 77 2.50 -5.47 9.02
C ASP A 77 1.14 -5.21 8.35
N MET A 78 0.91 -3.97 7.89
CA MET A 78 -0.31 -3.60 7.19
C MET A 78 -0.49 -4.42 5.90
N PHE A 79 0.55 -4.54 5.08
CA PHE A 79 0.48 -5.27 3.82
C PHE A 79 0.39 -6.77 4.02
N ARG A 80 1.11 -7.32 5.02
CA ARG A 80 0.98 -8.73 5.40
C ARG A 80 -0.48 -9.08 5.74
N TYR A 81 -1.13 -8.26 6.56
CA TYR A 81 -2.54 -8.45 6.88
C TYR A 81 -3.45 -8.32 5.65
N ARG A 82 -3.25 -7.30 4.82
CA ARG A 82 -4.02 -7.09 3.58
C ARG A 82 -3.87 -8.24 2.60
N HIS A 83 -2.67 -8.79 2.43
CA HIS A 83 -2.43 -9.95 1.56
C HIS A 83 -3.15 -11.19 2.09
N GLN A 84 -3.07 -11.44 3.40
CA GLN A 84 -3.77 -12.55 4.03
C GLN A 84 -5.29 -12.47 3.80
N VAL A 85 -5.90 -11.31 4.08
CA VAL A 85 -7.34 -11.11 3.87
C VAL A 85 -7.71 -11.20 2.39
N THR A 86 -6.93 -10.58 1.51
CA THR A 86 -7.19 -10.62 0.05
C THR A 86 -7.16 -12.06 -0.47
N GLN A 87 -6.17 -12.85 -0.05
CA GLN A 87 -6.08 -14.27 -0.41
C GLN A 87 -7.32 -15.03 0.08
N GLN A 88 -7.68 -14.87 1.36
CA GLN A 88 -8.86 -15.52 1.94
C GLN A 88 -10.15 -15.18 1.20
N GLU A 89 -10.37 -13.91 0.85
CA GLU A 89 -11.58 -13.46 0.15
C GLU A 89 -11.62 -13.90 -1.32
N CYS A 90 -10.46 -14.06 -1.97
CA CYS A 90 -10.37 -14.56 -3.34
C CYS A 90 -10.55 -16.08 -3.42
N GLU A 91 -10.10 -16.84 -2.42
CA GLU A 91 -10.23 -18.30 -2.37
C GLU A 91 -11.62 -18.78 -1.93
N GLN A 92 -12.39 -17.92 -1.24
CA GLN A 92 -13.76 -18.23 -0.79
C GLN A 92 -14.84 -18.07 -1.88
N LYS A 93 -14.47 -17.64 -3.09
CA LYS A 93 -15.38 -17.45 -4.23
C LYS A 93 -15.28 -18.60 -5.22
#